data_AF-A0A505ISL9-F1
#
_entry.id   AF-A0A505ISL9-F1
#
_cell.length_a   1.000
_cell.length_b   1.000
_cell.length_c   1.000
_cell.angle_alpha   90.00
_cell.angle_beta   90.00
_cell.angle_gamma   90.00
#
_symmetry.space_group_name_H-M   'P 1'
#
loop_
_entity.id
_entity.type
_entity.pdbx_description
1 polymer ?
#
loop_
_entity_poly.entity_id
_entity_poly.type
_entity_poly.pdbx_seq_one_letter_code
_entity_poly.pdbx_strand_id
1 'polypeptide(L)'
;MDMTSLPKPITLSPTVHAYDPLTPETTTSNNAPQTIILAYWMNAPQRALTKYTTQYRTLYPSARILTLQSSTGDFMRLPSLFTFTSTTNDNKRTNSAQPALDYILLHHPPGTPKENERIHIHLFSNGGVHTTTTLLSTYKSTTGHTLPLTSLLIDSAPGKPSLIGAFRAFSFILPKNVLLKWVGKVLLGWETNAE
;
A
#
# COMPACT_ATOMS: atom_id res chain seq x y z
N MET A 1 0.37 31.06 17.15
CA MET A 1 -0.21 29.78 16.70
C MET A 1 0.47 28.71 17.53
N ASP A 2 -0.29 28.08 18.40
CA ASP A 2 0.20 27.12 19.38
C ASP A 2 0.71 25.86 18.66
N MET A 3 1.97 25.45 18.89
CA MET A 3 2.58 24.26 18.27
C MET A 3 2.16 22.96 18.98
N THR A 4 0.94 22.92 19.52
CA THR A 4 0.47 21.86 20.43
C THR A 4 -0.30 20.80 19.66
N SER A 5 0.43 19.73 19.33
CA SER A 5 -0.03 18.47 18.74
C SER A 5 -0.58 18.56 17.31
N LEU A 6 0.07 17.84 16.38
CA LEU A 6 -0.48 17.61 15.04
C LEU A 6 -1.85 16.91 15.17
N PRO A 7 -2.82 17.23 14.29
CA PRO A 7 -4.10 16.54 14.26
C PRO A 7 -3.89 15.03 14.18
N LYS A 8 -4.61 14.29 15.02
CA LYS A 8 -4.56 12.83 15.06
C LYS A 8 -5.04 12.27 13.72
N PRO A 9 -4.39 11.23 13.16
CA PRO A 9 -4.86 10.57 11.95
C PRO A 9 -6.25 9.95 12.14
N ILE A 10 -7.03 9.98 11.08
CA ILE A 10 -8.28 9.23 10.94
C ILE A 10 -7.91 7.80 10.54
N THR A 11 -8.31 6.83 11.36
CA THR A 11 -8.13 5.41 11.03
C THR A 11 -9.32 4.92 10.22
N LEU A 12 -9.10 4.63 8.94
CA LEU A 12 -10.12 4.07 8.04
C LEU A 12 -10.15 2.54 8.13
N SER A 13 -8.97 1.94 8.34
CA SER A 13 -8.80 0.52 8.64
C SER A 13 -7.47 0.29 9.37
N PRO A 14 -7.17 -0.94 9.84
CA PRO A 14 -5.88 -1.24 10.46
C PRO A 14 -4.64 -0.97 9.59
N THR A 15 -4.81 -0.84 8.27
CA THR A 15 -3.73 -0.61 7.29
C THR A 15 -3.91 0.65 6.46
N VAL A 16 -4.96 1.43 6.71
CA VAL A 16 -5.28 2.66 5.97
C VAL A 16 -5.60 3.78 6.96
N HIS A 17 -4.83 4.86 6.85
CA HIS A 17 -5.02 6.05 7.66
C HIS A 17 -5.04 7.31 6.79
N ALA A 18 -5.86 8.28 7.17
CA ALA A 18 -5.96 9.57 6.51
C ALA A 18 -5.52 10.69 7.46
N TYR A 19 -4.94 11.74 6.89
CA TYR A 19 -4.51 12.94 7.59
C TYR A 19 -5.12 14.14 6.88
N ASP A 20 -5.87 14.93 7.64
CA ASP A 20 -6.43 16.17 7.14
C ASP A 20 -5.34 17.24 6.90
N PRO A 21 -5.62 18.20 6.00
CA PRO A 21 -4.74 19.33 5.77
C PRO A 21 -4.47 20.10 7.08
N LEU A 22 -3.23 20.54 7.25
CA LEU A 22 -2.83 21.41 8.36
C LEU A 22 -3.29 22.85 8.15
N THR A 23 -3.45 23.26 6.90
CA THR A 23 -3.88 24.61 6.54
C THR A 23 -5.02 24.53 5.53
N PRO A 24 -6.14 25.25 5.74
CA PRO A 24 -7.20 25.37 4.75
C PRO A 24 -6.67 25.93 3.42
N GLU A 25 -7.19 25.44 2.29
CA GLU A 25 -6.84 25.93 0.94
C GLU A 25 -7.25 27.40 0.79
N THR A 26 -6.37 28.32 1.19
CA THR A 26 -6.66 29.76 1.04
C THR A 26 -5.92 30.36 -0.16
N THR A 27 -4.79 29.77 -0.58
CA THR A 27 -3.98 30.23 -1.73
C THR A 27 -2.96 29.16 -2.14
N THR A 28 -3.38 27.94 -2.48
CA THR A 28 -2.43 26.94 -2.97
C THR A 28 -1.99 27.28 -4.39
N SER A 29 -0.67 27.23 -4.63
CA SER A 29 -0.09 27.20 -5.97
C SER A 29 -0.83 26.17 -6.83
N ASN A 30 -1.23 26.54 -8.05
CA ASN A 30 -1.94 25.67 -9.00
C ASN A 30 -1.25 24.31 -9.26
N ASN A 31 0.03 24.17 -8.88
CA ASN A 31 0.84 22.97 -9.11
C ASN A 31 0.97 22.06 -7.87
N ALA A 32 0.43 22.42 -6.71
CA ALA A 32 0.56 21.61 -5.49
C ALA A 32 -0.48 20.47 -5.45
N PRO A 33 -0.10 19.26 -4.98
CA PRO A 33 -1.03 18.15 -4.82
C PRO A 33 -2.09 18.47 -3.76
N GLN A 34 -3.34 18.08 -4.02
CA GLN A 34 -4.43 18.12 -3.04
C GLN A 34 -4.50 16.85 -2.20
N THR A 35 -4.07 15.72 -2.77
CA THR A 35 -4.03 14.44 -2.08
C THR A 35 -2.73 13.73 -2.40
N ILE A 36 -2.04 13.30 -1.34
CA ILE A 36 -0.81 12.54 -1.41
C ILE A 36 -1.09 11.14 -0.86
N ILE A 37 -0.85 10.11 -1.66
CA ILE A 37 -0.96 8.72 -1.25
C ILE A 37 0.44 8.20 -0.96
N LEU A 38 0.69 7.78 0.29
CA LEU A 38 1.94 7.16 0.71
C LEU A 38 1.73 5.65 0.84
N ALA A 39 2.17 4.90 -0.16
CA ALA A 39 2.06 3.45 -0.19
C ALA A 39 3.35 2.80 0.31
N TYR A 40 3.36 2.45 1.60
CA TYR A 40 4.56 1.98 2.29
C TYR A 40 4.95 0.55 1.90
N TRP A 41 6.21 0.22 2.17
CA TRP A 41 6.70 -1.15 2.07
C TRP A 41 6.05 -2.05 3.12
N MET A 42 6.20 -3.36 2.93
CA MET A 42 5.60 -4.39 3.76
C MET A 42 6.11 -4.30 5.21
N ASN A 43 5.18 -4.29 6.17
CA ASN A 43 5.41 -4.07 7.61
C ASN A 43 6.28 -2.85 7.90
N ALA A 44 6.08 -1.75 7.18
CA ALA A 44 6.82 -0.53 7.46
C ALA A 44 6.67 -0.14 8.95
N PRO A 45 7.79 0.09 9.67
CA PRO A 45 7.75 0.40 11.08
C PRO A 45 7.16 1.80 11.28
N GLN A 46 6.54 2.04 12.44
CA GLN A 46 5.91 3.32 12.75
C GLN A 46 6.85 4.53 12.56
N ARG A 47 8.15 4.36 12.85
CA ARG A 47 9.16 5.41 12.61
C ARG A 47 9.23 5.84 11.15
N ALA A 48 9.12 4.91 10.21
CA ALA A 48 9.13 5.21 8.78
C ALA A 48 7.85 5.96 8.38
N LEU A 49 6.70 5.49 8.84
CA LEU A 49 5.42 6.16 8.61
C LEU A 49 5.46 7.61 9.06
N THR A 50 5.88 7.85 10.31
CA THR A 50 5.99 9.20 10.84
C THR A 50 6.99 10.03 10.05
N LYS A 51 8.14 9.48 9.67
CA LYS A 51 9.17 10.20 8.89
C LYS A 51 8.59 10.76 7.58
N TYR A 52 7.99 9.92 6.75
CA TYR A 52 7.52 10.34 5.43
C TYR A 52 6.25 11.18 5.53
N THR A 53 5.29 10.80 6.38
CA THR A 53 4.08 11.60 6.60
C THR A 53 4.43 13.01 7.09
N THR A 54 5.29 13.15 8.10
CA THR A 54 5.68 14.48 8.61
C THR A 54 6.38 15.32 7.54
N GLN A 55 7.27 14.71 6.74
CA GLN A 55 7.95 15.42 5.67
C GLN A 55 6.96 15.94 4.62
N TYR A 56 6.02 15.11 4.16
CA TYR A 56 5.01 15.54 3.19
C TYR A 56 4.04 16.58 3.76
N ARG A 57 3.65 16.48 5.03
CA ARG A 57 2.83 17.51 5.69
C ARG A 57 3.57 18.84 5.81
N THR A 58 4.90 18.81 5.94
CA THR A 58 5.73 20.02 5.98
C THR A 58 5.86 20.66 4.59
N LEU A 59 6.05 19.84 3.54
CA LEU A 59 6.18 20.31 2.16
C LEU A 59 4.84 20.79 1.57
N TYR A 60 3.75 20.11 1.89
CA TYR A 60 2.41 20.37 1.37
C TYR A 60 1.38 20.42 2.49
N PRO A 61 1.38 21.47 3.33
CA PRO A 61 0.51 21.58 4.50
C PRO A 61 -0.99 21.63 4.14
N SER A 62 -1.33 22.02 2.92
CA SER A 62 -2.70 22.04 2.40
C SER A 62 -3.18 20.70 1.83
N ALA A 63 -2.28 19.72 1.66
CA ALA A 63 -2.62 18.44 1.07
C ALA A 63 -3.18 17.48 2.13
N ARG A 64 -4.17 16.68 1.72
CA ARG A 64 -4.56 15.46 2.43
C ARG A 64 -3.48 14.41 2.23
N ILE A 65 -3.25 13.58 3.25
CA ILE A 65 -2.38 12.42 3.12
C ILE A 65 -3.17 11.15 3.40
N LEU A 66 -3.11 10.19 2.49
CA LEU A 66 -3.66 8.85 2.65
C LEU A 66 -2.49 7.86 2.71
N THR A 67 -2.35 7.14 3.82
CA THR A 67 -1.29 6.14 3.96
C THR A 67 -1.84 4.75 3.74
N LEU A 68 -1.17 3.97 2.89
CA LEU A 68 -1.47 2.57 2.64
C LEU A 68 -0.34 1.71 3.20
N GLN A 69 -0.69 0.79 4.09
CA GLN A 69 0.23 -0.19 4.65
C GLN A 69 -0.12 -1.59 4.15
N SER A 70 0.88 -2.46 4.14
CA SER A 70 0.70 -3.88 3.86
C SER A 70 1.42 -4.70 4.93
N SER A 71 0.87 -5.88 5.22
CA SER A 71 1.44 -6.82 6.18
C SER A 71 2.00 -8.06 5.49
N THR A 72 2.90 -8.79 6.15
CA THR A 72 3.33 -10.12 5.67
C THR A 72 2.13 -11.04 5.45
N GLY A 73 1.08 -10.93 6.27
CA GLY A 73 -0.14 -11.73 6.12
C GLY A 73 -0.87 -11.49 4.79
N ASP A 74 -0.78 -10.29 4.23
CA ASP A 74 -1.37 -9.96 2.93
C ASP A 74 -0.61 -10.62 1.76
N PHE A 75 0.71 -10.79 1.92
CA PHE A 75 1.58 -11.47 0.95
C PHE A 75 1.64 -12.99 1.13
N MET A 76 1.52 -13.48 2.38
CA MET A 76 1.61 -14.90 2.73
C MET A 76 0.27 -15.62 2.68
N ARG A 77 -0.86 -14.88 2.64
CA ARG A 77 -2.11 -15.41 2.11
C ARG A 77 -1.92 -15.63 0.61
N LEU A 78 -1.18 -16.69 0.27
CA LEU A 78 -1.02 -17.22 -1.07
C LEU A 78 -2.39 -17.24 -1.76
N PRO A 79 -2.69 -16.37 -2.74
CA PRO A 79 -3.17 -16.98 -3.96
C PRO A 79 -1.97 -17.78 -4.49
N SER A 80 -2.21 -19.00 -4.93
CA SER A 80 -1.23 -19.86 -5.59
C SER A 80 -0.25 -19.05 -6.45
N LEU A 81 1.01 -19.50 -6.55
CA LEU A 81 2.12 -18.94 -7.35
C LEU A 81 1.79 -18.51 -8.81
N PHE A 82 0.55 -18.67 -9.27
CA PHE A 82 0.01 -18.38 -10.58
C PHE A 82 -0.81 -17.07 -10.66
N THR A 83 -1.08 -16.38 -9.56
CA THR A 83 -1.97 -15.20 -9.55
C THR A 83 -1.22 -13.86 -9.62
N PHE A 84 -0.08 -13.82 -10.32
CA PHE A 84 0.34 -12.57 -10.98
C PHE A 84 -0.49 -12.30 -12.26
N THR A 85 -1.29 -13.29 -12.67
CA THR A 85 -2.27 -13.22 -13.75
C THR A 85 -3.60 -13.83 -13.27
N SER A 86 -4.40 -13.10 -12.51
CA SER A 86 -5.82 -13.48 -12.40
C SER A 86 -6.71 -12.25 -12.47
N THR A 87 -7.07 -11.96 -13.71
CA THR A 87 -8.42 -11.59 -14.12
C THR A 87 -9.39 -12.69 -13.67
N THR A 88 -9.82 -12.72 -12.41
CA THR A 88 -10.98 -13.52 -12.01
C THR A 88 -11.83 -12.81 -10.97
N ASN A 89 -13.12 -12.79 -11.27
CA ASN A 89 -14.25 -12.21 -10.55
C ASN A 89 -14.49 -12.84 -9.17
N ASP A 90 -13.59 -12.68 -8.21
CA ASP A 90 -13.87 -13.06 -6.82
C ASP A 90 -14.46 -11.87 -6.04
N ASN A 91 -15.77 -11.68 -6.20
CA ASN A 91 -16.61 -10.66 -5.56
C ASN A 91 -16.71 -10.77 -4.02
N LYS A 92 -15.92 -11.65 -3.39
CA LYS A 92 -15.91 -11.89 -1.94
C LYS A 92 -14.50 -11.83 -1.32
N ARG A 93 -13.51 -11.30 -2.05
CA ARG A 93 -12.25 -10.90 -1.43
C ARG A 93 -12.53 -9.60 -0.68
N THR A 94 -12.42 -9.61 0.65
CA THR A 94 -12.44 -8.40 1.47
C THR A 94 -11.35 -7.50 0.92
N ASN A 95 -11.75 -6.55 0.06
CA ASN A 95 -10.81 -5.82 -0.73
C ASN A 95 -10.18 -4.79 0.22
N SER A 96 -8.95 -5.07 0.63
CA SER A 96 -8.23 -4.26 1.62
C SER A 96 -8.04 -2.81 1.18
N ALA A 97 -8.25 -2.51 -0.12
CA ALA A 97 -8.26 -1.17 -0.65
C ALA A 97 -9.62 -0.45 -0.56
N GLN A 98 -10.72 -1.09 -0.16
CA GLN A 98 -12.05 -0.45 -0.09
C GLN A 98 -12.06 0.79 0.82
N PRO A 99 -11.49 0.78 2.04
CA PRO A 99 -11.47 1.98 2.88
C PRO A 99 -10.70 3.14 2.24
N ALA A 100 -9.64 2.83 1.47
CA ALA A 100 -8.89 3.83 0.71
C ALA A 100 -9.68 4.34 -0.50
N LEU A 101 -10.40 3.46 -1.20
CA LEU A 101 -11.28 3.81 -2.31
C LEU A 101 -12.40 4.75 -1.86
N ASP A 102 -13.12 4.39 -0.80
CA ASP A 102 -14.24 5.18 -0.26
C ASP A 102 -13.77 6.58 0.11
N TYR A 103 -12.60 6.69 0.74
CA TYR A 103 -11.99 7.97 1.08
C TYR A 103 -11.62 8.80 -0.15
N ILE A 104 -11.08 8.16 -1.19
CA ILE A 104 -10.78 8.86 -2.45
C ILE A 104 -12.06 9.36 -3.11
N LEU A 105 -13.09 8.51 -3.23
CA LEU A 105 -14.35 8.89 -3.86
C LEU A 105 -15.09 10.00 -3.11
N LEU A 106 -14.94 10.06 -1.78
CA LEU A 106 -15.48 11.12 -0.95
C LEU A 106 -14.85 12.50 -1.26
N HIS A 107 -13.56 12.52 -1.59
CA HIS A 107 -12.80 13.76 -1.79
C HIS A 107 -12.54 14.11 -3.27
N HIS A 108 -12.64 13.13 -4.17
CA HIS A 108 -12.42 13.22 -5.61
C HIS A 108 -13.55 12.45 -6.33
N PRO A 109 -14.77 13.01 -6.37
CA PRO A 109 -15.91 12.33 -6.95
C PRO A 109 -15.75 12.16 -8.47
N PRO A 110 -16.21 11.05 -9.07
CA PRO A 110 -16.11 10.85 -10.51
C PRO A 110 -16.74 12.01 -11.29
N GLY A 111 -15.99 12.56 -12.25
CA GLY A 111 -16.44 13.68 -13.08
C GLY A 111 -15.96 15.05 -12.61
N THR A 112 -15.16 15.15 -11.54
CA THR A 112 -14.39 16.37 -11.28
C THR A 112 -13.47 16.67 -12.47
N PRO A 113 -13.40 17.93 -12.95
CA PRO A 113 -12.48 18.28 -14.02
C PRO A 113 -11.04 17.93 -13.63
N LYS A 114 -10.29 17.29 -14.54
CA LYS A 114 -8.90 16.85 -14.28
C LYS A 114 -7.96 17.96 -13.82
N GLU A 115 -8.24 19.20 -14.23
CA GLU A 115 -7.52 20.41 -13.80
C GLU A 115 -7.65 20.69 -12.28
N ASN A 116 -8.73 20.19 -11.68
CA ASN A 116 -9.01 20.30 -10.26
C ASN A 116 -8.58 19.06 -9.47
N GLU A 117 -8.22 17.96 -10.14
CA GLU A 117 -7.80 16.71 -9.49
C GLU A 117 -6.28 16.64 -9.43
N ARG A 118 -5.72 16.77 -8.21
CA ARG A 118 -4.28 16.74 -7.99
C ARG A 118 -3.87 15.65 -7.01
N ILE A 119 -3.78 14.42 -7.52
CA ILE A 119 -3.38 13.24 -6.76
C ILE A 119 -1.92 12.88 -7.06
N HIS A 120 -1.08 12.85 -6.02
CA HIS A 120 0.29 12.35 -6.05
C HIS A 120 0.37 11.00 -5.34
N ILE A 121 1.07 10.03 -5.92
CA ILE A 121 1.41 8.77 -5.24
C ILE A 121 2.92 8.68 -5.04
N HIS A 122 3.35 8.34 -3.83
CA HIS A 122 4.68 7.84 -3.55
C HIS A 122 4.56 6.40 -3.05
N LEU A 123 5.09 5.47 -3.82
CA LEU A 123 5.11 4.05 -3.45
C LEU A 123 6.52 3.55 -3.16
N PHE A 124 6.61 2.66 -2.18
CA PHE A 124 7.87 2.09 -1.69
C PHE A 124 7.87 0.57 -1.82
N SER A 125 8.93 0.01 -2.41
CA SER A 125 9.13 -1.44 -2.50
C SER A 125 7.95 -2.19 -3.15
N ASN A 126 7.97 -3.51 -3.08
CA ASN A 126 6.89 -4.35 -3.61
C ASN A 126 5.60 -4.24 -2.78
N GLY A 127 5.72 -3.90 -1.48
CA GLY A 127 4.59 -3.58 -0.59
C GLY A 127 3.74 -2.43 -1.11
N GLY A 128 4.40 -1.32 -1.45
CA GLY A 128 3.77 -0.14 -2.00
C GLY A 128 3.20 -0.38 -3.39
N VAL A 129 3.91 -1.13 -4.24
CA VAL A 129 3.38 -1.54 -5.56
C VAL A 129 2.10 -2.34 -5.41
N HIS A 130 2.07 -3.35 -4.55
CA HIS A 130 0.90 -4.21 -4.36
C HIS A 130 -0.34 -3.42 -3.90
N THR A 131 -0.19 -2.59 -2.88
CA THR A 131 -1.29 -1.77 -2.35
C THR A 131 -1.77 -0.74 -3.39
N THR A 132 -0.83 -0.10 -4.10
CA THR A 132 -1.16 0.86 -5.15
C THR A 132 -1.89 0.19 -6.32
N THR A 133 -1.41 -0.93 -6.85
CA THR A 133 -2.06 -1.62 -7.98
C THR A 133 -3.43 -2.16 -7.60
N THR A 134 -3.58 -2.66 -6.36
CA THR A 134 -4.89 -3.10 -5.83
C THR A 134 -5.87 -1.94 -5.77
N LEU A 135 -5.45 -0.78 -5.25
CA LEU A 135 -6.27 0.42 -5.20
C LEU A 135 -6.67 0.91 -6.59
N LEU A 136 -5.70 1.03 -7.51
CA LEU A 136 -5.96 1.51 -8.88
C LEU A 136 -6.86 0.55 -9.68
N SER A 137 -6.65 -0.76 -9.54
CA SER A 137 -7.49 -1.78 -10.16
C SER A 137 -8.92 -1.69 -9.64
N THR A 138 -9.07 -1.57 -8.31
CA THR A 138 -10.38 -1.45 -7.67
C THR A 138 -11.09 -0.16 -8.08
N TYR A 139 -10.39 0.97 -8.09
CA TYR A 139 -10.94 2.23 -8.56
C TYR A 139 -11.47 2.11 -9.99
N LYS A 140 -10.69 1.49 -10.89
CA LYS A 140 -11.09 1.27 -12.28
C LYS A 140 -12.29 0.33 -12.41
N SER A 141 -12.35 -0.75 -11.64
CA SER A 141 -13.49 -1.67 -11.68
C SER A 141 -14.76 -1.05 -11.12
N THR A 142 -14.64 -0.20 -10.08
CA THR A 142 -15.80 0.43 -9.41
C THR A 142 -16.33 1.63 -10.19
N THR A 143 -15.45 2.47 -10.74
CA THR A 143 -15.84 3.73 -11.39
C THR A 143 -15.92 3.65 -12.90
N GLY A 144 -15.32 2.63 -13.52
CA GLY A 144 -15.11 2.55 -14.97
C GLY A 144 -14.01 3.48 -15.50
N HIS A 145 -13.40 4.31 -14.65
CA HIS A 145 -12.41 5.32 -15.02
C HIS A 145 -11.04 5.04 -14.39
N THR A 146 -9.97 5.55 -15.00
CA THR A 146 -8.64 5.54 -14.38
C THR A 146 -8.55 6.62 -13.31
N LEU A 147 -7.92 6.33 -12.17
CA LEU A 147 -7.65 7.34 -11.15
C LEU A 147 -6.83 8.50 -11.76
N PRO A 148 -7.24 9.76 -11.60
CA PRO A 148 -6.64 10.93 -12.22
C PRO A 148 -5.34 11.34 -11.49
N LEU A 149 -4.30 10.53 -11.68
CA LEU A 149 -2.98 10.78 -11.10
C LEU A 149 -2.24 11.89 -11.84
N THR A 150 -1.74 12.87 -11.09
CA THR A 150 -0.89 13.94 -11.62
C THR A 150 0.58 13.54 -11.60
N SER A 151 0.99 12.75 -10.59
CA SER A 151 2.38 12.31 -10.46
C SER A 151 2.50 11.02 -9.66
N LEU A 152 3.53 10.24 -9.98
CA LEU A 152 3.85 8.96 -9.37
C LEU A 152 5.36 8.91 -9.09
N LEU A 153 5.75 8.67 -7.84
CA LEU A 153 7.11 8.46 -7.42
C LEU A 153 7.30 7.02 -6.94
N ILE A 154 8.28 6.33 -7.52
CA ILE A 154 8.58 4.92 -7.27
C ILE A 154 9.93 4.83 -6.58
N ASP A 155 9.93 4.46 -5.30
CA ASP A 155 11.14 4.29 -4.51
C ASP A 155 11.42 2.79 -4.32
N SER A 156 12.52 2.32 -4.91
CA SER A 156 13.10 1.00 -4.65
C SER A 156 12.14 -0.18 -4.88
N ALA A 157 11.31 -0.12 -5.93
CA ALA A 157 10.32 -1.14 -6.28
C ALA A 157 10.59 -1.77 -7.67
N PRO A 158 11.35 -2.88 -7.77
CA PRO A 158 11.70 -3.48 -9.05
C PRO A 158 10.49 -4.17 -9.71
N GLY A 159 10.12 -3.71 -10.91
CA GLY A 159 8.92 -4.11 -11.66
C GLY A 159 8.92 -5.49 -12.33
N LYS A 160 9.67 -6.48 -11.84
CA LYS A 160 9.57 -7.88 -12.30
C LYS A 160 9.34 -8.78 -11.09
N PRO A 161 8.19 -9.50 -10.99
CA PRO A 161 7.97 -10.46 -9.93
C PRO A 161 8.95 -11.62 -10.08
N SER A 162 10.09 -11.53 -9.40
CA SER A 162 11.00 -12.67 -9.25
C SER A 162 10.55 -13.44 -8.03
N LEU A 163 9.96 -14.61 -8.25
CA LEU A 163 9.64 -15.55 -7.19
C LEU A 163 10.89 -15.89 -6.35
N ILE A 164 12.05 -15.97 -7.01
CA ILE A 164 13.37 -16.14 -6.39
C ILE A 164 13.78 -14.90 -5.58
N GLY A 165 13.48 -13.69 -6.07
CA GLY A 165 13.73 -12.43 -5.35
C GLY A 165 12.87 -12.30 -4.09
N ALA A 166 11.58 -12.65 -4.19
CA ALA A 166 10.67 -12.71 -3.04
C ALA A 166 11.13 -13.76 -2.03
N PHE A 167 11.41 -15.00 -2.46
CA PHE A 167 11.94 -16.06 -1.59
C PHE A 167 13.27 -15.69 -0.95
N ARG A 168 14.19 -15.05 -1.68
CA ARG A 168 15.47 -14.55 -1.12
C ARG A 168 15.24 -13.45 -0.08
N ALA A 169 14.35 -12.50 -0.34
CA ALA A 169 14.01 -11.45 0.62
C ALA A 169 13.38 -12.03 1.89
N PHE A 170 12.44 -12.98 1.75
CA PHE A 170 11.85 -13.69 2.87
C PHE A 170 12.86 -14.61 3.59
N SER A 171 13.86 -15.18 2.89
CA SER A 171 14.88 -16.02 3.52
C SER A 171 15.86 -15.25 4.41
N PHE A 172 15.95 -13.92 4.29
CA PHE A 172 16.67 -13.08 5.25
C PHE A 172 15.88 -12.85 6.56
N ILE A 173 14.55 -13.02 6.52
CA ILE A 173 13.66 -12.83 7.67
C ILE A 173 13.37 -14.16 8.38
N LEU A 174 13.49 -15.30 7.68
CA LEU A 174 13.33 -16.62 8.26
C LEU A 174 14.46 -16.93 9.25
N PRO A 175 14.15 -17.44 10.47
CA PRO A 175 15.19 -17.86 11.40
C PRO A 175 16.04 -18.96 10.75
N LYS A 176 17.37 -18.86 10.86
CA LYS A 176 18.36 -19.84 10.37
C LYS A 176 18.30 -21.17 11.15
N ASN A 177 17.11 -21.66 11.50
CA ASN A 177 16.95 -22.82 12.36
C ASN A 177 17.06 -24.11 11.57
N VAL A 178 18.25 -24.70 11.67
CA VAL A 178 18.61 -26.08 11.28
C VAL A 178 17.62 -27.11 11.83
N LEU A 179 16.91 -26.79 12.92
CA LEU A 179 15.90 -27.64 13.56
C LEU A 179 14.69 -27.95 12.65
N LEU A 180 14.22 -26.99 11.86
CA LEU A 180 13.08 -27.22 10.96
C LEU A 180 13.47 -28.11 9.77
N LYS A 181 14.74 -28.06 9.35
CA LYS A 181 15.32 -29.00 8.36
C LYS A 181 15.41 -30.42 8.91
N TRP A 182 15.67 -30.59 10.21
CA TRP A 182 15.66 -31.90 10.87
C TRP A 182 14.25 -32.47 10.99
N VAL A 183 13.28 -31.66 11.43
CA VAL A 183 11.88 -32.09 11.52
C VAL A 183 11.33 -32.51 10.15
N GLY A 184 11.66 -31.75 9.09
CA GLY A 184 11.29 -32.12 7.72
C GLY A 184 11.92 -33.43 7.24
N LYS A 185 13.18 -33.71 7.59
CA LYS A 185 13.84 -34.99 7.25
C LYS A 185 13.25 -36.19 8.00
N VAL A 186 12.83 -36.01 9.25
CA VAL A 186 12.20 -37.09 10.04
C VAL A 186 10.78 -37.38 9.54
N LEU A 187 10.02 -36.35 9.17
CA LEU A 187 8.66 -36.53 8.63
C LEU A 187 8.65 -37.13 7.21
N LEU A 188 9.59 -36.74 6.35
CA LEU A 188 9.71 -37.29 4.99
C LEU A 188 10.46 -38.62 4.91
N GLY A 189 11.27 -38.95 5.93
CA GLY A 189 11.99 -40.22 6.03
C GLY A 189 11.15 -41.38 6.58
N TRP A 190 9.89 -41.15 6.97
CA TRP A 190 9.01 -42.18 7.53
C TRP A 190 8.16 -42.91 6.47
N GLU A 191 8.10 -42.43 5.22
CA GLU A 191 7.23 -43.01 4.17
C GLU A 191 7.92 -43.96 3.19
N THR A 192 9.19 -44.33 3.39
CA THR A 192 9.84 -45.37 2.56
C THR A 192 10.40 -46.46 3.44
N ASN A 193 9.53 -47.31 3.98
CA ASN A 193 9.77 -48.72 4.32
C ASN A 193 8.43 -49.37 4.67
N ALA A 194 7.65 -49.68 3.63
CA ALA A 194 6.65 -50.73 3.70
C ALA A 194 6.96 -51.67 2.53
N GLU A 195 7.50 -52.84 2.88
CA GLU A 195 7.51 -54.04 2.03
C GLU A 195 6.08 -54.43 1.64
#